data_AF-A0A6S7IHH8-F1
#
_entry.id   AF-A0A6S7IHH8-F1
#
_cell.length_a   1.000
_cell.length_b   1.000
_cell.length_c   1.000
_cell.angle_alpha   90.00
_cell.angle_beta   90.00
_cell.angle_gamma   90.00
#
_symmetry.space_group_name_H-M   'P 1'
#
loop_
_entity.id
_entity.type
_entity.pdbx_description
1 polymer ?
#
loop_
_entity_poly.entity_id
_entity_poly.type
_entity_poly.pdbx_seq_one_letter_code
_entity_poly.pdbx_strand_id
1 'polypeptide(L)'
;MPNTKDKRFNIAMYMKERKEARFKAVLNHRSLALEHKKSERIQAKIVKAKEKTAALTSDLENNMPFRTATKRRRETMTAKRCKMKDLTNYVLGCKRSKRNVQELPNDMKMLAMLAGELVISSKYFSPFANVCKDDATDLQASFGPEPGHKWQPWEYKQRVNVVGKVESFKKKIEKKPLSCKVKRTKVTEFIASQKSRQEFLPLLDKYIDQAHVEPLHLKNNAWQYFFKGVLKEAIRKSKLPVSCKTFSEVPEESVFGRLISSLKMHVKAGCLCKKVKRWFDDTQGSGPDLQYRFTGKESRRFCHNYMSLVNALSDDNDTKADRQAILVFAYLGQRLRDSVSLINRFDIKEEQLAQLTLAAQEYLRVNAMFLSTSVNPTVWTLGHIVPVHAQQVFSQYNKGLAIVTMEGREAKHIFLKKLSQNTTYQRR
;
A
#
# COMPACT_ATOMS: atom_id res chain seq x y z
N MET A 1 58.91 25.37 32.58
CA MET A 1 59.35 26.77 32.34
C MET A 1 59.91 26.84 30.94
N PRO A 2 59.52 27.80 30.09
CA PRO A 2 60.19 27.97 28.81
C PRO A 2 61.52 28.66 29.06
N ASN A 3 62.61 27.95 28.77
CA ASN A 3 63.97 28.44 28.84
C ASN A 3 64.36 28.90 27.43
N THR A 4 64.25 30.19 27.16
CA THR A 4 64.86 30.80 25.98
C THR A 4 65.58 32.06 26.41
N LYS A 5 66.90 32.04 26.21
CA LYS A 5 67.84 33.12 26.47
C LYS A 5 67.40 34.38 25.70
N ASP A 6 67.50 35.54 26.36
CA ASP A 6 67.38 36.91 25.81
C ASP A 6 66.01 37.57 25.58
N LYS A 7 64.94 37.16 26.28
CA LYS A 7 63.77 38.05 26.47
C LYS A 7 63.32 38.08 27.92
N ARG A 8 63.26 39.26 28.54
CA ARG A 8 62.70 39.46 29.90
C ARG A 8 61.34 38.76 29.98
N PHE A 9 61.21 37.77 30.87
CA PHE A 9 59.97 37.02 31.08
C PHE A 9 58.87 37.99 31.54
N ASN A 10 57.86 38.18 30.68
CA ASN A 10 56.75 39.08 30.96
C ASN A 10 55.73 38.37 31.87
N ILE A 11 55.96 38.49 33.18
CA ILE A 11 55.10 37.92 34.24
C ILE A 11 53.63 38.32 34.05
N ALA A 12 53.35 39.55 33.62
CA ALA A 12 51.98 40.03 33.45
C ALA A 12 51.25 39.27 32.33
N MET A 13 51.92 39.04 31.20
CA MET A 13 51.39 38.25 30.09
C MET A 13 51.13 36.79 30.50
N TYR A 14 52.12 36.16 31.16
CA TYR A 14 51.99 34.78 31.63
C TYR A 14 50.82 34.61 32.62
N MET A 15 50.65 35.57 33.55
CA MET A 15 49.55 35.55 34.51
C MET A 15 48.19 35.76 33.83
N LYS A 16 48.12 36.59 32.77
CA LYS A 16 46.91 36.80 31.97
C LYS A 16 46.52 35.53 31.21
N GLU A 17 47.45 34.92 30.49
CA GLU A 17 47.22 33.66 29.76
C GLU A 17 46.80 32.52 30.69
N ARG A 18 47.43 32.42 31.87
CA ARG A 18 47.06 31.43 32.89
C ARG A 18 45.66 31.67 33.45
N LYS A 19 45.24 32.92 33.62
CA LYS A 19 43.89 33.28 34.07
C LYS A 19 42.84 32.95 33.01
N GLU A 20 43.11 33.23 31.75
CA GLU A 20 42.24 32.88 30.61
C GLU A 20 42.11 31.37 30.42
N ALA A 21 43.22 30.62 30.52
CA ALA A 21 43.21 29.17 30.45
C ALA A 21 42.38 28.54 31.58
N ARG A 22 42.50 29.06 32.82
CA ARG A 22 41.67 28.63 33.96
C ARG A 22 40.19 28.93 33.72
N PHE A 23 39.86 30.11 33.22
CA PHE A 23 38.47 30.47 32.93
C PHE A 23 37.85 29.57 31.86
N LYS A 24 38.58 29.28 30.78
CA LYS A 24 38.16 28.36 29.72
C LYS A 24 37.98 26.92 30.24
N ALA A 25 38.87 26.45 31.10
CA ALA A 25 38.74 25.14 31.74
C ALA A 25 37.48 25.04 32.62
N VAL A 26 37.15 26.08 33.38
CA VAL A 26 35.93 26.12 34.22
C VAL A 26 34.66 26.11 33.36
N LEU A 27 34.64 26.85 32.24
CA LEU A 27 33.51 26.84 31.31
C LEU A 27 33.31 25.45 30.66
N ASN A 28 34.39 24.82 30.21
CA ASN A 28 34.33 23.47 29.65
C ASN A 28 33.84 22.45 30.68
N HIS A 29 34.31 22.54 31.93
CA HIS A 29 33.86 21.65 33.01
C HIS A 29 32.36 21.82 33.30
N ARG A 30 31.84 23.06 33.30
CA ARG A 30 30.40 23.32 33.45
C ARG A 30 29.58 22.77 32.29
N SER A 31 30.07 22.91 31.05
CA SER A 31 29.41 22.35 29.86
C SER A 31 29.35 20.82 29.90
N LEU A 32 30.46 20.16 30.28
CA LEU A 32 30.53 18.71 30.43
C LEU A 32 29.59 18.20 31.54
N ALA A 33 29.51 18.91 32.67
CA ALA A 33 28.58 18.55 33.75
C ALA A 33 27.10 18.64 33.31
N LEU A 34 26.76 19.62 32.47
CA LEU A 34 25.43 19.75 31.87
C LEU A 34 25.09 18.60 30.91
N GLU A 35 26.04 18.20 30.07
CA GLU A 35 25.88 17.06 29.16
C GLU A 35 25.79 15.73 29.92
N HIS A 36 26.56 15.55 30.98
CA HIS A 36 26.47 14.37 31.85
C HIS A 36 25.06 14.24 32.46
N LYS A 37 24.51 15.35 32.98
CA LYS A 37 23.16 15.40 33.55
C LYS A 37 22.06 15.14 32.52
N LYS A 38 22.26 15.53 31.24
CA LYS A 38 21.35 15.17 30.14
C LYS A 38 21.43 13.68 29.81
N SER A 39 22.64 13.12 29.78
CA SER A 39 22.87 11.69 29.52
C SER A 39 22.19 10.83 30.59
N GLU A 40 22.34 11.18 31.88
CA GLU A 40 21.65 10.49 32.99
C GLU A 40 20.12 10.51 32.84
N ARG A 41 19.54 11.66 32.44
CA ARG A 41 18.10 11.78 32.19
C ARG A 41 17.63 10.91 31.02
N ILE A 42 18.43 10.79 29.97
CA ILE A 42 18.13 9.92 28.82
C ILE A 42 18.21 8.46 29.25
N GLN A 43 19.24 8.09 30.02
CA GLN A 43 19.41 6.73 30.54
C GLN A 43 18.23 6.31 31.43
N ALA A 44 17.77 7.20 32.33
CA ALA A 44 16.59 6.96 33.16
C ALA A 44 15.31 6.77 32.31
N LYS A 45 15.15 7.53 31.22
CA LYS A 45 14.02 7.36 30.28
C LYS A 45 14.10 6.03 29.53
N ILE A 46 15.30 5.57 29.16
CA ILE A 46 15.51 4.28 28.50
C ILE A 46 15.15 3.13 29.45
N VAL A 47 15.58 3.20 30.72
CA VAL A 47 15.23 2.18 31.73
C VAL A 47 13.71 2.11 31.92
N LYS A 48 13.04 3.25 32.11
CA LYS A 48 11.58 3.31 32.24
C LYS A 48 10.84 2.83 30.98
N ALA A 49 11.41 3.10 29.80
CA ALA A 49 10.87 2.59 28.54
C ALA A 49 11.01 1.07 28.46
N LYS A 50 12.17 0.51 28.86
CA LYS A 50 12.43 -0.94 28.90
C LYS A 50 11.51 -1.67 29.87
N GLU A 51 11.26 -1.10 31.05
CA GLU A 51 10.30 -1.63 32.02
C GLU A 51 8.89 -1.64 31.44
N LYS A 52 8.50 -0.56 30.73
CA LYS A 52 7.19 -0.47 30.09
C LYS A 52 7.05 -1.45 28.92
N THR A 53 8.10 -1.69 28.13
CA THR A 53 8.09 -2.75 27.11
C THR A 53 8.07 -4.13 27.74
N ALA A 54 8.78 -4.39 28.83
CA ALA A 54 8.74 -5.67 29.53
C ALA A 54 7.34 -5.96 30.11
N ALA A 55 6.69 -4.95 30.71
CA ALA A 55 5.31 -5.04 31.18
C ALA A 55 4.33 -5.29 30.02
N LEU A 56 4.45 -4.58 28.91
CA LEU A 56 3.65 -4.81 27.70
C LEU A 56 3.91 -6.18 27.06
N THR A 57 5.14 -6.69 27.15
CA THR A 57 5.51 -8.02 26.63
C THR A 57 4.94 -9.12 27.51
N SER A 58 5.01 -8.96 28.83
CA SER A 58 4.36 -9.86 29.80
C SER A 58 2.83 -9.83 29.67
N ASP A 59 2.23 -8.65 29.44
CA ASP A 59 0.80 -8.53 29.14
C ASP A 59 0.42 -9.18 27.81
N LEU A 60 1.30 -9.16 26.80
CA LEU A 60 1.10 -9.84 25.51
C LEU A 60 1.25 -11.36 25.63
N GLU A 61 2.14 -11.85 26.48
CA GLU A 61 2.36 -13.27 26.75
C GLU A 61 1.23 -13.85 27.63
N ASN A 62 0.76 -13.11 28.64
CA ASN A 62 -0.34 -13.51 29.52
C ASN A 62 -1.73 -13.27 28.89
N ASN A 63 -1.88 -12.30 27.98
CA ASN A 63 -3.11 -12.07 27.21
C ASN A 63 -2.97 -12.44 25.73
N MET A 64 -2.34 -13.57 25.43
CA MET A 64 -2.32 -14.14 24.08
C MET A 64 -3.77 -14.23 23.53
N PRO A 65 -4.17 -13.39 22.55
CA PRO A 65 -5.55 -13.27 22.08
C PRO A 65 -5.88 -14.35 21.05
N PHE A 66 -5.16 -15.47 21.03
CA PHE A 66 -5.33 -16.50 20.02
C PHE A 66 -6.62 -17.31 20.24
N ARG A 67 -7.15 -17.40 21.48
CA ARG A 67 -8.43 -18.07 21.75
C ARG A 67 -9.65 -17.13 21.65
N THR A 68 -9.56 -15.91 22.16
CA THR A 68 -10.67 -14.93 22.14
C THR A 68 -10.87 -14.27 20.77
N ALA A 69 -9.79 -13.97 20.02
CA ALA A 69 -9.93 -13.53 18.63
C ALA A 69 -10.51 -14.64 17.76
N THR A 70 -10.14 -15.90 17.97
CA THR A 70 -10.70 -17.04 17.23
C THR A 70 -12.16 -17.30 17.58
N LYS A 71 -12.58 -17.06 18.83
CA LYS A 71 -13.98 -17.16 19.26
C LYS A 71 -14.86 -16.03 18.68
N ARG A 72 -14.46 -14.76 18.83
CA ARG A 72 -15.16 -13.62 18.19
C ARG A 72 -15.16 -13.72 16.66
N ARG A 73 -14.07 -14.22 16.08
CA ARG A 73 -13.96 -14.48 14.63
C ARG A 73 -14.88 -15.63 14.21
N ARG A 74 -14.99 -16.72 14.98
CA ARG A 74 -15.99 -17.79 14.76
C ARG A 74 -17.42 -17.26 14.87
N GLU A 75 -17.75 -16.46 15.88
CA GLU A 75 -19.09 -15.87 16.06
C GLU A 75 -19.46 -14.91 14.92
N THR A 76 -18.52 -14.06 14.49
CA THR A 76 -18.69 -13.19 13.31
C THR A 76 -18.79 -14.01 12.01
N MET A 77 -18.08 -15.14 11.93
CA MET A 77 -18.11 -16.07 10.80
C MET A 77 -19.44 -16.84 10.70
N THR A 78 -19.98 -17.30 11.83
CA THR A 78 -21.31 -17.94 11.88
C THR A 78 -22.39 -16.95 11.48
N ALA A 79 -22.33 -15.70 11.96
CA ALA A 79 -23.29 -14.66 11.60
C ALA A 79 -23.27 -14.28 10.10
N LYS A 80 -22.09 -14.22 9.47
CA LYS A 80 -21.97 -13.97 8.02
C LYS A 80 -22.44 -15.14 7.17
N ARG A 81 -22.16 -16.38 7.59
CA ARG A 81 -22.61 -17.59 6.92
C ARG A 81 -24.14 -17.77 7.02
N CYS A 82 -24.72 -17.43 8.18
CA CYS A 82 -26.18 -17.41 8.37
C CYS A 82 -26.84 -16.40 7.41
N LYS A 83 -26.35 -15.15 7.39
CA LYS A 83 -26.92 -14.09 6.54
C LYS A 83 -26.88 -14.39 5.04
N MET A 84 -25.90 -15.13 4.53
CA MET A 84 -25.90 -15.54 3.12
C MET A 84 -26.85 -16.70 2.81
N LYS A 85 -27.04 -17.65 3.73
CA LYS A 85 -28.08 -18.67 3.61
C LYS A 85 -29.48 -18.04 3.65
N ASP A 86 -29.63 -16.93 4.37
CA ASP A 86 -30.87 -16.14 4.40
C ASP A 86 -31.07 -15.31 3.12
N LEU A 87 -30.01 -14.81 2.48
CA LEU A 87 -30.07 -14.07 1.20
C LEU A 87 -30.52 -14.95 0.02
N THR A 88 -30.19 -16.24 0.06
CA THR A 88 -30.57 -17.22 -0.98
C THR A 88 -31.98 -17.78 -0.78
N ASN A 89 -32.51 -17.71 0.45
CA ASN A 89 -33.86 -18.10 0.83
C ASN A 89 -34.64 -16.90 1.37
N TYR A 90 -35.16 -16.06 0.47
CA TYR A 90 -36.04 -14.97 0.87
C TYR A 90 -37.50 -15.42 0.87
N VAL A 91 -38.23 -15.04 1.91
CA VAL A 91 -39.69 -15.20 2.01
C VAL A 91 -40.31 -13.82 1.80
N LEU A 92 -40.90 -13.59 0.63
CA LEU A 92 -41.76 -12.43 0.36
C LEU A 92 -43.22 -12.94 0.39
N GLY A 93 -43.92 -12.70 1.49
CA GLY A 93 -45.25 -13.29 1.72
C GLY A 93 -45.20 -14.81 1.88
N CYS A 94 -46.20 -15.55 1.37
CA CYS A 94 -46.26 -17.02 1.45
C CYS A 94 -45.43 -17.79 0.40
N LYS A 95 -44.60 -17.12 -0.42
CA LYS A 95 -43.80 -17.80 -1.47
C LYS A 95 -42.32 -17.81 -1.12
N ARG A 96 -41.73 -19.01 -1.09
CA ARG A 96 -40.27 -19.20 -1.02
C ARG A 96 -39.68 -19.02 -2.42
N SER A 97 -38.81 -18.03 -2.59
CA SER A 97 -38.04 -17.84 -3.83
C SER A 97 -36.57 -18.17 -3.58
N LYS A 98 -35.98 -19.05 -4.40
CA LYS A 98 -34.52 -19.23 -4.45
C LYS A 98 -33.92 -18.13 -5.31
N ARG A 99 -32.98 -17.36 -4.76
CA ARG A 99 -32.22 -16.35 -5.51
C ARG A 99 -30.76 -16.77 -5.66
N ASN A 100 -30.17 -16.47 -6.80
CA ASN A 100 -28.74 -16.68 -7.06
C ASN A 100 -28.00 -15.35 -6.90
N VAL A 101 -26.90 -15.37 -6.16
CA VAL A 101 -25.95 -14.25 -6.10
C VAL A 101 -25.09 -14.31 -7.36
N GLN A 102 -25.15 -13.24 -8.17
CA GLN A 102 -24.37 -13.11 -9.41
C GLN A 102 -23.15 -12.20 -9.24
N GLU A 103 -23.16 -11.34 -8.22
CA GLU A 103 -22.11 -10.35 -8.02
C GLU A 103 -21.59 -10.34 -6.59
N LEU A 104 -20.26 -10.33 -6.45
CA LEU A 104 -19.57 -10.19 -5.17
C LEU A 104 -18.51 -9.07 -5.22
N PRO A 105 -18.91 -7.80 -5.33
CA PRO A 105 -17.97 -6.68 -5.36
C PRO A 105 -17.31 -6.48 -4.00
N ASN A 106 -15.99 -6.60 -3.94
CA ASN A 106 -15.20 -6.31 -2.75
C ASN A 106 -13.76 -5.94 -3.14
N ASP A 107 -13.07 -5.20 -2.27
CA ASP A 107 -11.65 -4.95 -2.44
C ASP A 107 -10.85 -6.27 -2.37
N MET A 108 -9.70 -6.32 -3.05
CA MET A 108 -8.89 -7.54 -3.16
C MET A 108 -8.50 -8.17 -1.81
N LYS A 109 -8.31 -7.36 -0.77
CA LYS A 109 -7.93 -7.86 0.56
C LYS A 109 -9.13 -8.52 1.25
N MET A 110 -10.31 -7.91 1.13
CA MET A 110 -11.55 -8.49 1.61
C MET A 110 -11.90 -9.77 0.84
N LEU A 111 -11.72 -9.79 -0.49
CA LEU A 111 -11.91 -10.99 -1.31
C LEU A 111 -11.01 -12.13 -0.85
N ALA A 112 -9.71 -11.88 -0.68
CA ALA A 112 -8.78 -12.91 -0.18
C ALA A 112 -9.22 -13.46 1.19
N MET A 113 -9.69 -12.59 2.08
CA MET A 113 -10.22 -13.01 3.38
C MET A 113 -11.49 -13.85 3.25
N LEU A 114 -12.44 -13.43 2.41
CA LEU A 114 -13.69 -14.16 2.14
C LEU A 114 -13.43 -15.50 1.47
N ALA A 115 -12.42 -15.57 0.63
CA ALA A 115 -11.97 -16.77 -0.04
C ALA A 115 -11.22 -17.73 0.90
N GLY A 116 -10.80 -17.31 2.10
CA GLY A 116 -9.96 -18.14 2.99
C GLY A 116 -8.51 -18.26 2.51
N GLU A 117 -8.04 -17.28 1.74
CA GLU A 117 -6.73 -17.28 1.11
C GLU A 117 -5.66 -16.56 1.94
N LEU A 118 -4.41 -16.72 1.52
CA LEU A 118 -3.28 -15.89 1.92
C LEU A 118 -3.49 -14.43 1.50
N VAL A 119 -2.72 -13.53 2.13
CA VAL A 119 -2.75 -12.08 1.83
C VAL A 119 -2.17 -11.76 0.45
N ILE A 120 -2.53 -10.63 -0.14
CA ILE A 120 -2.07 -10.18 -1.48
C ILE A 120 -0.54 -10.01 -1.63
N SER A 121 0.24 -10.12 -0.55
CA SER A 121 1.71 -10.09 -0.61
C SER A 121 2.35 -11.47 -0.80
N SER A 122 1.56 -12.56 -0.82
CA SER A 122 2.05 -13.92 -1.05
C SER A 122 2.59 -14.11 -2.47
N LYS A 123 3.22 -15.28 -2.72
CA LYS A 123 3.77 -15.64 -4.05
C LYS A 123 2.71 -15.51 -5.14
N TYR A 124 1.55 -16.11 -4.93
CA TYR A 124 0.34 -15.87 -5.73
C TYR A 124 -0.43 -14.71 -5.10
N PHE A 125 -0.51 -13.58 -5.80
CA PHE A 125 -0.98 -12.32 -5.21
C PHE A 125 -2.40 -11.92 -5.61
N SER A 126 -2.91 -12.43 -6.73
CA SER A 126 -4.23 -12.05 -7.27
C SER A 126 -5.34 -12.93 -6.69
N PRO A 127 -6.42 -12.37 -6.12
CA PRO A 127 -7.56 -13.16 -5.65
C PRO A 127 -8.45 -13.62 -6.82
N PHE A 128 -8.16 -13.15 -8.03
CA PHE A 128 -8.92 -13.46 -9.24
C PHE A 128 -8.27 -14.57 -10.07
N ALA A 129 -6.94 -14.69 -10.02
CA ALA A 129 -6.21 -15.58 -10.92
C ALA A 129 -4.98 -16.24 -10.27
N ASN A 130 -4.55 -17.35 -10.87
CA ASN A 130 -3.36 -18.13 -10.49
C ASN A 130 -2.01 -17.54 -10.94
N VAL A 131 -1.91 -16.21 -11.04
CA VAL A 131 -0.64 -15.50 -11.30
C VAL A 131 0.26 -15.46 -10.07
N CYS A 132 1.58 -15.57 -10.29
CA CYS A 132 2.58 -15.40 -9.26
C CYS A 132 3.60 -14.30 -9.57
N LYS A 133 4.45 -13.98 -8.60
CA LYS A 133 5.49 -12.94 -8.76
C LYS A 133 6.52 -13.27 -9.84
N ASP A 134 6.72 -14.54 -10.13
CA ASP A 134 7.76 -15.01 -11.06
C ASP A 134 7.33 -14.84 -12.52
N ASP A 135 6.03 -14.82 -12.79
CA ASP A 135 5.49 -14.82 -14.14
C ASP A 135 4.62 -13.60 -14.49
N ALA A 136 4.28 -12.75 -13.52
CA ALA A 136 3.41 -11.58 -13.71
C ALA A 136 3.88 -10.53 -14.74
N THR A 137 5.13 -10.60 -15.19
CA THR A 137 5.69 -9.69 -16.20
C THR A 137 5.69 -10.29 -17.61
N ASP A 138 5.12 -11.48 -17.80
CA ASP A 138 5.00 -12.09 -19.13
C ASP A 138 3.99 -11.30 -19.99
N LEU A 139 4.51 -10.59 -20.98
CA LEU A 139 3.72 -9.70 -21.84
C LEU A 139 3.00 -10.41 -22.99
N GLN A 140 3.34 -11.67 -23.25
CA GLN A 140 2.68 -12.51 -24.26
C GLN A 140 1.58 -13.37 -23.65
N ALA A 141 1.58 -13.50 -22.32
CA ALA A 141 0.59 -14.24 -21.58
C ALA A 141 -0.76 -13.51 -21.50
N SER A 142 -1.81 -14.30 -21.34
CA SER A 142 -3.19 -13.85 -21.24
C SER A 142 -3.91 -14.53 -20.08
N PHE A 143 -4.99 -13.89 -19.62
CA PHE A 143 -5.86 -14.38 -18.56
C PHE A 143 -7.22 -14.79 -19.14
N GLY A 144 -7.71 -15.96 -18.76
CA GLY A 144 -9.05 -16.44 -19.13
C GLY A 144 -9.29 -17.89 -18.68
N PRO A 145 -10.53 -18.39 -18.80
CA PRO A 145 -10.89 -19.74 -18.34
C PRO A 145 -10.34 -20.85 -19.24
N GLU A 146 -10.09 -20.55 -20.52
CA GLU A 146 -9.68 -21.55 -21.50
C GLU A 146 -8.24 -22.07 -21.28
N PRO A 147 -7.94 -23.34 -21.65
CA PRO A 147 -6.62 -23.94 -21.46
C PRO A 147 -5.46 -23.21 -22.15
N GLY A 148 -5.74 -22.40 -23.18
CA GLY A 148 -4.73 -21.61 -23.90
C GLY A 148 -4.24 -20.39 -23.12
N HIS A 149 -4.92 -19.99 -22.04
CA HIS A 149 -4.47 -18.88 -21.21
C HIS A 149 -3.41 -19.34 -20.21
N LYS A 150 -2.39 -18.51 -19.99
CA LYS A 150 -1.37 -18.79 -18.97
C LYS A 150 -1.94 -18.71 -17.57
N TRP A 151 -2.81 -17.72 -17.34
CA TRP A 151 -3.47 -17.52 -16.06
C TRP A 151 -4.95 -17.83 -16.17
N GLN A 152 -5.43 -18.62 -15.23
CA GLN A 152 -6.82 -19.03 -15.13
C GLN A 152 -7.46 -18.44 -13.86
N PRO A 153 -8.79 -18.22 -13.89
CA PRO A 153 -9.54 -17.91 -12.71
C PRO A 153 -9.45 -19.05 -11.69
N TRP A 154 -9.53 -18.70 -10.41
CA TRP A 154 -9.62 -19.71 -9.37
C TRP A 154 -11.00 -20.39 -9.39
N GLU A 155 -11.02 -21.72 -9.25
CA GLU A 155 -12.26 -22.49 -9.17
C GLU A 155 -12.54 -23.01 -7.76
N TYR A 156 -13.79 -22.92 -7.30
CA TYR A 156 -14.18 -23.41 -5.98
C TYR A 156 -13.79 -24.86 -5.70
N LYS A 157 -13.96 -25.76 -6.68
CA LYS A 157 -13.59 -27.18 -6.52
C LYS A 157 -12.10 -27.34 -6.25
N GLN A 158 -11.25 -26.61 -6.98
CA GLN A 158 -9.81 -26.62 -6.79
C GLN A 158 -9.43 -26.06 -5.42
N ARG A 159 -10.09 -24.98 -4.98
CA ARG A 159 -9.91 -24.40 -3.63
C ARG A 159 -10.14 -25.45 -2.55
N VAL A 160 -11.28 -26.16 -2.61
CA VAL A 160 -11.63 -27.20 -1.62
C VAL A 160 -10.58 -28.32 -1.59
N ASN A 161 -10.12 -28.78 -2.75
CA ASN A 161 -9.07 -29.81 -2.84
C ASN A 161 -7.76 -29.35 -2.16
N VAL A 162 -7.29 -28.14 -2.47
CA VAL A 162 -6.07 -27.58 -1.85
C VAL A 162 -6.21 -27.45 -0.33
N VAL A 163 -7.38 -27.04 0.18
CA VAL A 163 -7.61 -26.96 1.63
C VAL A 163 -7.41 -28.32 2.31
N GLY A 164 -7.98 -29.39 1.77
CA GLY A 164 -7.80 -30.74 2.33
C GLY A 164 -6.33 -31.16 2.41
N LYS A 165 -5.53 -30.82 1.38
CA LYS A 165 -4.09 -31.05 1.36
C LYS A 165 -3.37 -30.20 2.43
N VAL A 166 -3.72 -28.92 2.54
CA VAL A 166 -3.12 -27.98 3.50
C VAL A 166 -3.43 -28.37 4.94
N GLU A 167 -4.66 -28.80 5.24
CA GLU A 167 -5.04 -29.29 6.57
C GLU A 167 -4.25 -30.54 6.95
N SER A 168 -4.10 -31.47 6.02
CA SER A 168 -3.27 -32.67 6.20
C SER A 168 -1.82 -32.31 6.46
N PHE A 169 -1.27 -31.34 5.73
CA PHE A 169 0.09 -30.85 5.91
C PHE A 169 0.28 -30.13 7.27
N LYS A 170 -0.67 -29.28 7.67
CA LYS A 170 -0.66 -28.60 8.98
C LYS A 170 -0.62 -29.62 10.12
N LYS A 171 -1.46 -30.66 10.07
CA LYS A 171 -1.45 -31.76 11.07
C LYS A 171 -0.10 -32.48 11.14
N LYS A 172 0.58 -32.68 10.00
CA LYS A 172 1.92 -33.29 9.94
C LYS A 172 3.00 -32.37 10.54
N ILE A 173 2.95 -31.07 10.26
CA ILE A 173 3.92 -30.09 10.76
C ILE A 173 3.72 -29.79 12.25
N GLU A 174 2.49 -29.84 12.76
CA GLU A 174 2.20 -29.54 14.17
C GLU A 174 2.96 -30.45 15.13
N LYS A 175 3.09 -31.73 14.76
CA LYS A 175 3.82 -32.76 15.51
C LYS A 175 5.33 -32.57 15.55
N LYS A 176 5.90 -31.69 14.71
CA LYS A 176 7.34 -31.46 14.66
C LYS A 176 7.76 -30.40 15.70
N PRO A 177 8.91 -30.58 16.40
CA PRO A 177 9.44 -29.61 17.35
C PRO A 177 10.06 -28.40 16.62
N LEU A 178 9.21 -27.64 15.93
CA LEU A 178 9.60 -26.44 15.17
C LEU A 178 8.91 -25.21 15.78
N SER A 179 9.59 -24.07 15.71
CA SER A 179 9.00 -22.80 16.13
C SER A 179 7.79 -22.43 15.27
N CYS A 180 6.85 -21.67 15.84
CA CYS A 180 5.64 -21.23 15.13
C CYS A 180 5.95 -20.48 13.83
N LYS A 181 7.01 -19.66 13.81
CA LYS A 181 7.45 -18.92 12.62
C LYS A 181 7.87 -19.87 11.50
N VAL A 182 8.68 -20.87 11.81
CA VAL A 182 9.13 -21.88 10.83
C VAL A 182 7.96 -22.73 10.34
N LYS A 183 7.06 -23.14 11.25
CA LYS A 183 5.82 -23.83 10.88
C LYS A 183 4.99 -23.00 9.88
N ARG A 184 4.82 -21.69 10.14
CA ARG A 184 4.09 -20.79 9.24
C ARG A 184 4.74 -20.70 7.86
N THR A 185 6.05 -20.50 7.79
CA THR A 185 6.80 -20.45 6.53
C THR A 185 6.61 -21.72 5.71
N LYS A 186 6.76 -22.89 6.34
CA LYS A 186 6.55 -24.19 5.68
C LYS A 186 5.12 -24.35 5.12
N VAL A 187 4.11 -23.89 5.86
CA VAL A 187 2.72 -23.91 5.38
C VAL A 187 2.54 -23.01 4.16
N THR A 188 3.09 -21.79 4.18
CA THR A 188 2.98 -20.88 3.03
C THR A 188 3.74 -21.36 1.80
N GLU A 189 4.90 -21.99 1.99
CA GLU A 189 5.67 -22.63 0.90
C GLU A 189 4.93 -23.82 0.31
N PHE A 190 4.30 -24.64 1.16
CA PHE A 190 3.47 -25.75 0.71
C PHE A 190 2.25 -25.27 -0.10
N ILE A 191 1.57 -24.20 0.34
CA ILE A 191 0.47 -23.60 -0.43
C ILE A 191 0.96 -23.13 -1.80
N ALA A 192 2.12 -22.48 -1.84
CA ALA A 192 2.72 -22.01 -3.09
C ALA A 192 3.15 -23.16 -4.01
N SER A 193 3.62 -24.29 -3.48
CA SER A 193 3.97 -25.47 -4.29
C SER A 193 2.74 -26.15 -4.89
N GLN A 194 1.55 -25.96 -4.30
CA GLN A 194 0.27 -26.35 -4.89
C GLN A 194 -0.21 -25.36 -5.98
N LYS A 195 0.62 -24.41 -6.41
CA LYS A 195 0.26 -23.31 -7.31
C LYS A 195 -1.00 -22.55 -6.87
N SER A 196 -1.13 -22.35 -5.56
CA SER A 196 -2.34 -21.81 -4.95
C SER A 196 -2.02 -20.70 -3.97
N ARG A 197 -3.08 -20.07 -3.47
CA ARG A 197 -3.08 -19.17 -2.32
C ARG A 197 -4.08 -19.61 -1.25
N GLN A 198 -4.69 -20.78 -1.41
CA GLN A 198 -5.77 -21.25 -0.55
C GLN A 198 -5.25 -21.83 0.76
N GLU A 199 -5.77 -21.36 1.90
CA GLU A 199 -5.37 -21.86 3.22
C GLU A 199 -6.52 -22.47 4.03
N PHE A 200 -7.71 -21.89 3.93
CA PHE A 200 -8.92 -22.27 4.65
C PHE A 200 -10.09 -22.42 3.67
N LEU A 201 -11.18 -23.08 4.05
CA LEU A 201 -12.37 -23.11 3.21
C LEU A 201 -12.89 -21.68 2.94
N PRO A 202 -13.32 -21.37 1.70
CA PRO A 202 -14.00 -20.10 1.41
C PRO A 202 -15.20 -19.90 2.32
N LEU A 203 -15.30 -18.70 2.91
CA LEU A 203 -16.39 -18.34 3.83
C LEU A 203 -17.73 -18.23 3.12
N LEU A 204 -17.68 -17.99 1.81
CA LEU A 204 -18.85 -17.80 0.96
C LEU A 204 -19.14 -19.02 0.08
N ASP A 205 -18.57 -20.19 0.42
CA ASP A 205 -18.67 -21.41 -0.38
C ASP A 205 -18.40 -21.09 -1.87
N LYS A 206 -19.20 -21.65 -2.80
CA LYS A 206 -19.06 -21.44 -4.25
C LYS A 206 -19.31 -20.01 -4.74
N TYR A 207 -19.90 -19.13 -3.92
CA TYR A 207 -20.19 -17.75 -4.34
C TYR A 207 -18.93 -16.89 -4.42
N ILE A 208 -17.80 -17.36 -3.92
CA ILE A 208 -16.53 -16.66 -4.08
C ILE A 208 -16.11 -16.54 -5.55
N ASP A 209 -16.56 -17.47 -6.41
CA ASP A 209 -16.28 -17.46 -7.84
C ASP A 209 -17.07 -16.36 -8.59
N GLN A 210 -18.00 -15.66 -7.90
CA GLN A 210 -18.76 -14.51 -8.44
C GLN A 210 -18.05 -13.17 -8.18
N ALA A 211 -16.77 -13.20 -7.83
CA ALA A 211 -16.01 -12.01 -7.49
C ALA A 211 -15.53 -11.25 -8.74
N HIS A 212 -16.19 -10.14 -9.05
CA HIS A 212 -15.67 -9.15 -9.99
C HIS A 212 -14.74 -8.14 -9.32
N VAL A 213 -13.94 -7.47 -10.14
CA VAL A 213 -12.99 -6.46 -9.65
C VAL A 213 -13.74 -5.16 -9.44
N GLU A 214 -13.63 -4.59 -8.25
CA GLU A 214 -14.29 -3.32 -7.95
C GLU A 214 -13.41 -2.12 -8.40
N PRO A 215 -13.96 -1.13 -9.14
CA PRO A 215 -13.14 -0.05 -9.71
C PRO A 215 -12.53 0.94 -8.71
N LEU A 216 -13.18 1.19 -7.57
CA LEU A 216 -12.85 2.31 -6.69
C LEU A 216 -11.46 2.18 -6.07
N HIS A 217 -11.18 1.09 -5.35
CA HIS A 217 -9.90 0.97 -4.66
C HIS A 217 -8.77 0.64 -5.64
N LEU A 218 -9.07 -0.04 -6.76
CA LEU A 218 -8.11 -0.26 -7.82
C LEU A 218 -7.60 1.07 -8.40
N LYS A 219 -8.51 1.99 -8.76
CA LYS A 219 -8.20 3.36 -9.19
C LYS A 219 -7.36 4.12 -8.14
N ASN A 220 -7.73 4.00 -6.87
CA ASN A 220 -7.00 4.68 -5.79
C ASN A 220 -5.56 4.18 -5.66
N ASN A 221 -5.39 2.86 -5.67
CA ASN A 221 -4.07 2.24 -5.60
C ASN A 221 -3.22 2.55 -6.83
N ALA A 222 -3.81 2.58 -8.03
CA ALA A 222 -3.09 2.83 -9.26
C ALA A 222 -2.53 4.26 -9.34
N TRP A 223 -3.34 5.28 -9.00
CA TRP A 223 -2.85 6.66 -8.95
C TRP A 223 -1.84 6.90 -7.84
N GLN A 224 -1.99 6.22 -6.70
CA GLN A 224 -0.99 6.24 -5.64
C GLN A 224 0.34 5.64 -6.12
N TYR A 225 0.29 4.54 -6.86
CA TYR A 225 1.48 3.90 -7.43
C TYR A 225 2.17 4.79 -8.47
N PHE A 226 1.39 5.37 -9.39
CA PHE A 226 1.87 6.37 -10.34
C PHE A 226 2.61 7.52 -9.63
N PHE A 227 1.99 8.10 -8.59
CA PHE A 227 2.60 9.20 -7.85
C PHE A 227 3.91 8.80 -7.16
N LYS A 228 4.00 7.58 -6.62
CA LYS A 228 5.25 7.09 -6.03
C LYS A 228 6.39 7.04 -7.05
N GLY A 229 6.11 6.61 -8.29
CA GLY A 229 7.08 6.63 -9.38
C GLY A 229 7.56 8.05 -9.69
N VAL A 230 6.60 8.97 -9.91
CA VAL A 230 6.89 10.39 -10.16
C VAL A 230 7.70 11.03 -9.03
N LEU A 231 7.35 10.74 -7.78
CA LEU A 231 8.05 11.26 -6.60
C LEU A 231 9.50 10.76 -6.51
N LYS A 232 9.73 9.46 -6.75
CA LYS A 232 11.08 8.89 -6.77
C LYS A 232 11.93 9.52 -7.87
N GLU A 233 11.34 9.71 -9.04
CA GLU A 233 12.03 10.33 -10.16
C GLU A 233 12.39 11.79 -9.90
N ALA A 234 11.46 12.57 -9.33
CA ALA A 234 11.75 13.96 -8.96
C ALA A 234 12.89 14.09 -7.95
N ILE A 235 12.94 13.21 -6.94
CA ILE A 235 14.03 13.19 -5.94
C ILE A 235 15.35 12.83 -6.61
N ARG A 236 15.37 11.78 -7.44
CA ARG A 236 16.56 11.35 -8.18
C ARG A 236 17.13 12.49 -9.04
N LYS A 237 16.26 13.17 -9.80
CA LYS A 237 16.67 14.28 -10.68
C LYS A 237 17.12 15.52 -9.94
N SER A 238 16.59 15.76 -8.75
CA SER A 238 16.94 16.95 -7.96
C SER A 238 18.37 16.93 -7.43
N LYS A 239 19.02 15.76 -7.39
CA LYS A 239 20.41 15.58 -6.93
C LYS A 239 20.70 16.37 -5.63
N LEU A 240 19.76 16.29 -4.68
CA LEU A 240 19.83 17.08 -3.45
C LEU A 240 21.11 16.73 -2.68
N PRO A 241 21.82 17.73 -2.13
CA PRO A 241 23.04 17.47 -1.38
C PRO A 241 22.71 16.70 -0.10
N VAL A 242 23.66 15.89 0.38
CA VAL A 242 23.49 15.08 1.61
C VAL A 242 23.22 15.95 2.86
N SER A 243 23.62 17.22 2.81
CA SER A 243 23.32 18.22 3.83
C SER A 243 21.85 18.64 3.88
N CYS A 244 21.07 18.44 2.80
CA CYS A 244 19.64 18.73 2.75
C CYS A 244 18.88 17.67 3.58
N LYS A 245 18.55 18.02 4.83
CA LYS A 245 17.85 17.15 5.78
C LYS A 245 16.36 17.40 5.85
N THR A 246 15.92 18.62 5.55
CA THR A 246 14.53 19.03 5.65
C THR A 246 14.01 19.59 4.33
N PHE A 247 12.71 19.54 4.12
CA PHE A 247 12.07 20.11 2.94
C PHE A 247 12.28 21.63 2.85
N SER A 248 12.44 22.34 3.98
CA SER A 248 12.76 23.77 3.98
C SER A 248 14.11 24.10 3.34
N GLU A 249 15.01 23.12 3.25
CA GLU A 249 16.33 23.27 2.62
C GLU A 249 16.31 22.86 1.14
N VAL A 250 15.19 22.36 0.62
CA VAL A 250 15.06 21.96 -0.78
C VAL A 250 14.90 23.23 -1.64
N PRO A 251 15.77 23.46 -2.64
CA PRO A 251 15.64 24.61 -3.53
C PRO A 251 14.29 24.58 -4.26
N GLU A 252 13.60 25.73 -4.33
CA GLU A 252 12.28 25.82 -4.97
C GLU A 252 12.33 25.45 -6.46
N GLU A 253 13.42 25.86 -7.12
CA GLU A 253 13.70 25.55 -8.52
C GLU A 253 14.17 24.12 -8.75
N SER A 254 14.42 23.30 -7.71
CA SER A 254 14.73 21.89 -7.93
C SER A 254 13.51 21.14 -8.48
N VAL A 255 13.73 20.07 -9.23
CA VAL A 255 12.64 19.22 -9.76
C VAL A 255 11.67 18.77 -8.66
N PHE A 256 12.18 18.42 -7.48
CA PHE A 256 11.38 18.04 -6.32
C PHE A 256 10.61 19.25 -5.73
N GLY A 257 11.24 20.42 -5.64
CA GLY A 257 10.57 21.67 -5.27
C GLY A 257 9.39 21.98 -6.19
N ARG A 258 9.63 21.99 -7.51
CA ARG A 258 8.60 22.20 -8.54
C ARG A 258 7.49 21.15 -8.50
N LEU A 259 7.82 19.87 -8.31
CA LEU A 259 6.82 18.80 -8.15
C LEU A 259 5.89 19.08 -6.97
N ILE A 260 6.44 19.48 -5.81
CA ILE A 260 5.66 19.76 -4.62
C ILE A 260 4.80 21.02 -4.77
N SER A 261 5.32 22.04 -5.44
CA SER A 261 4.55 23.23 -5.83
C SER A 261 3.40 22.85 -6.76
N SER A 262 3.65 22.04 -7.77
CA SER A 262 2.62 21.56 -8.72
C SER A 262 1.53 20.72 -8.03
N LEU A 263 1.94 19.84 -7.12
CA LEU A 263 1.03 19.04 -6.29
C LEU A 263 0.10 19.90 -5.41
N LYS A 264 0.63 21.02 -4.90
CA LYS A 264 -0.13 21.97 -4.07
C LYS A 264 -1.05 22.87 -4.92
N MET A 265 -0.53 23.44 -6.01
CA MET A 265 -1.19 24.51 -6.76
C MET A 265 -2.10 23.99 -7.87
N HIS A 266 -1.63 23.02 -8.67
CA HIS A 266 -2.36 22.50 -9.83
C HIS A 266 -3.21 21.28 -9.46
N VAL A 267 -2.63 20.27 -8.82
CA VAL A 267 -3.37 19.07 -8.38
C VAL A 267 -4.27 19.37 -7.17
N LYS A 268 -3.95 20.43 -6.40
CA LYS A 268 -4.69 20.85 -5.19
C LYS A 268 -4.73 19.77 -4.10
N ALA A 269 -3.71 18.91 -4.03
CA ALA A 269 -3.61 17.79 -3.10
C ALA A 269 -2.86 18.18 -1.80
N GLY A 270 -3.35 19.21 -1.10
CA GLY A 270 -2.66 19.80 0.06
C GLY A 270 -2.35 18.83 1.21
N CYS A 271 -3.21 17.85 1.48
CA CYS A 271 -2.95 16.84 2.52
C CYS A 271 -1.78 15.93 2.14
N LEU A 272 -1.75 15.45 0.89
CA LEU A 272 -0.66 14.65 0.35
C LEU A 272 0.64 15.46 0.32
N CYS A 273 0.60 16.72 -0.12
CA CYS A 273 1.76 17.64 -0.10
C CYS A 273 2.38 17.72 1.31
N LYS A 274 1.58 17.99 2.36
CA LYS A 274 2.07 18.02 3.74
C LYS A 274 2.69 16.69 4.18
N LYS A 275 2.10 15.57 3.74
CA LYS A 275 2.60 14.24 4.06
C LYS A 275 3.90 13.89 3.35
N VAL A 276 4.07 14.34 2.11
CA VAL A 276 5.33 14.17 1.36
C VAL A 276 6.46 14.99 2.01
N LYS A 277 6.20 16.26 2.36
CA LYS A 277 7.19 17.09 3.06
C LYS A 277 7.67 16.44 4.35
N ARG A 278 6.73 16.05 5.21
CA ARG A 278 7.05 15.35 6.47
C ARG A 278 7.78 14.03 6.24
N TRP A 279 7.35 13.23 5.27
CA TRP A 279 8.04 11.99 4.93
C TRP A 279 9.48 12.25 4.46
N PHE A 280 9.71 13.31 3.68
CA PHE A 280 11.05 13.71 3.29
C PHE A 280 11.87 14.16 4.50
N ASP A 281 11.33 14.99 5.40
CA ASP A 281 12.03 15.39 6.64
C ASP A 281 12.46 14.16 7.46
N ASP A 282 11.60 13.14 7.53
CA ASP A 282 11.85 11.92 8.29
C ASP A 282 12.85 10.96 7.62
N THR A 283 13.02 11.02 6.28
CA THR A 283 13.71 9.94 5.51
C THR A 283 14.74 10.42 4.49
N GLN A 284 14.80 11.72 4.20
CA GLN A 284 15.54 12.33 3.10
C GLN A 284 15.32 11.64 1.74
N GLY A 285 14.18 10.98 1.53
CA GLY A 285 13.88 10.22 0.32
C GLY A 285 14.65 8.89 0.17
N SER A 286 15.45 8.49 1.15
CA SER A 286 16.25 7.24 1.14
C SER A 286 15.71 6.14 2.07
N GLY A 287 14.66 6.43 2.83
CA GLY A 287 14.00 5.49 3.75
C GLY A 287 12.84 4.70 3.14
N PRO A 288 11.96 4.13 3.99
CA PRO A 288 10.77 3.42 3.53
C PRO A 288 9.90 4.30 2.62
N ASP A 289 9.30 3.67 1.60
CA ASP A 289 8.33 4.30 0.72
C ASP A 289 7.27 5.10 1.50
N LEU A 290 6.88 6.27 0.97
CA LEU A 290 5.78 7.07 1.49
C LEU A 290 4.53 6.20 1.71
N GLN A 291 4.09 6.15 2.97
CA GLN A 291 2.86 5.48 3.38
C GLN A 291 1.72 6.51 3.45
N TYR A 292 1.02 6.67 2.33
CA TYR A 292 -0.16 7.51 2.24
C TYR A 292 -1.23 6.81 1.42
N ARG A 293 -2.45 6.70 1.95
CA ARG A 293 -3.58 6.06 1.25
C ARG A 293 -4.34 7.11 0.46
N PHE A 294 -4.44 6.91 -0.86
CA PHE A 294 -5.30 7.74 -1.70
C PHE A 294 -6.77 7.46 -1.42
N THR A 295 -7.58 8.52 -1.43
CA THR A 295 -9.04 8.40 -1.52
C THR A 295 -9.49 8.70 -2.96
N GLY A 296 -10.77 8.47 -3.24
CA GLY A 296 -11.36 8.85 -4.54
C GLY A 296 -11.19 10.34 -4.87
N LYS A 297 -11.04 11.21 -3.85
CA LYS A 297 -10.78 12.64 -4.04
C LYS A 297 -9.39 12.91 -4.61
N GLU A 298 -8.35 12.27 -4.06
CA GLU A 298 -7.00 12.38 -4.60
C GLU A 298 -6.95 11.80 -6.02
N SER A 299 -7.48 10.60 -6.23
CA SER A 299 -7.47 9.98 -7.56
C SER A 299 -8.20 10.81 -8.61
N ARG A 300 -9.34 11.41 -8.30
CA ARG A 300 -10.04 12.33 -9.22
C ARG A 300 -9.19 13.55 -9.57
N ARG A 301 -8.49 14.13 -8.60
CA ARG A 301 -7.58 15.27 -8.83
C ARG A 301 -6.41 14.89 -9.72
N PHE A 302 -5.86 13.70 -9.52
CA PHE A 302 -4.79 13.15 -10.36
C PHE A 302 -5.29 12.88 -11.79
N CYS A 303 -6.46 12.26 -11.97
CA CYS A 303 -7.06 12.08 -13.30
C CYS A 303 -7.13 13.36 -14.12
N HIS A 304 -7.38 14.50 -13.49
CA HIS A 304 -7.50 15.78 -14.18
C HIS A 304 -6.16 16.51 -14.35
N ASN A 305 -5.22 16.33 -13.43
CA ASN A 305 -4.05 17.21 -13.32
C ASN A 305 -2.70 16.47 -13.32
N TYR A 306 -2.65 15.16 -13.56
CA TYR A 306 -1.39 14.41 -13.48
C TYR A 306 -0.30 14.98 -14.41
N MET A 307 -0.66 15.53 -15.57
CA MET A 307 0.29 16.10 -16.51
C MET A 307 1.05 17.30 -15.91
N SER A 308 0.44 18.05 -14.99
CA SER A 308 1.16 19.12 -14.27
C SER A 308 2.29 18.58 -13.39
N LEU A 309 2.19 17.33 -12.91
CA LEU A 309 3.26 16.67 -12.17
C LEU A 309 4.35 16.17 -13.10
N VAL A 310 3.97 15.65 -14.27
CA VAL A 310 4.90 15.20 -15.31
C VAL A 310 5.69 16.38 -15.87
N ASN A 311 5.03 17.50 -16.18
CA ASN A 311 5.70 18.74 -16.62
C ASN A 311 6.68 19.26 -15.57
N ALA A 312 6.36 19.12 -14.28
CA ALA A 312 7.27 19.51 -13.20
C ALA A 312 8.54 18.67 -13.14
N LEU A 313 8.56 17.48 -13.78
CA LEU A 313 9.76 16.66 -13.90
C LEU A 313 10.75 17.20 -14.95
N SER A 314 10.29 17.97 -15.93
CA SER A 314 11.12 18.46 -17.03
C SER A 314 12.13 19.50 -16.55
N ASP A 315 13.34 19.46 -17.11
CA ASP A 315 14.41 20.43 -16.90
C ASP A 315 15.18 20.68 -18.21
N ASP A 316 15.70 21.89 -18.41
CA ASP A 316 16.44 22.24 -19.63
C ASP A 316 17.70 21.40 -19.80
N ASN A 317 18.29 20.95 -18.68
CA ASN A 317 19.49 20.13 -18.64
C ASN A 317 19.20 18.61 -18.75
N ASP A 318 17.98 18.23 -19.12
CA ASP A 318 17.57 16.83 -19.17
C ASP A 318 18.37 16.03 -20.19
N THR A 319 18.97 14.93 -19.71
CA THR A 319 19.61 13.94 -20.57
C THR A 319 18.57 13.19 -21.41
N LYS A 320 19.01 12.46 -22.44
CA LYS A 320 18.11 11.59 -23.22
C LYS A 320 17.35 10.59 -22.34
N ALA A 321 18.00 10.04 -21.32
CA ALA A 321 17.40 9.11 -20.38
C ALA A 321 16.33 9.79 -19.50
N ASP A 322 16.59 11.01 -19.03
CA ASP A 322 15.63 11.79 -18.25
C ASP A 322 14.37 12.11 -19.09
N ARG A 323 14.56 12.54 -20.34
CA ARG A 323 13.45 12.79 -21.28
C ARG A 323 12.64 11.54 -21.55
N GLN A 324 13.30 10.39 -21.72
CA GLN A 324 12.62 9.11 -21.88
C GLN A 324 11.78 8.76 -20.64
N ALA A 325 12.32 8.92 -19.43
CA ALA A 325 11.58 8.66 -18.19
C ALA A 325 10.34 9.56 -18.06
N ILE A 326 10.46 10.85 -18.41
CA ILE A 326 9.32 11.78 -18.42
C ILE A 326 8.24 11.33 -19.42
N LEU A 327 8.63 10.98 -20.64
CA LEU A 327 7.70 10.49 -21.66
C LEU A 327 7.01 9.19 -21.24
N VAL A 328 7.75 8.28 -20.57
CA VAL A 328 7.18 7.07 -19.96
C VAL A 328 6.11 7.43 -18.93
N PHE A 329 6.36 8.38 -18.01
CA PHE A 329 5.35 8.82 -17.05
C PHE A 329 4.17 9.55 -17.71
N ALA A 330 4.40 10.35 -18.74
CA ALA A 330 3.35 11.01 -19.50
C ALA A 330 2.40 9.98 -20.12
N TYR A 331 2.96 9.00 -20.82
CA TYR A 331 2.20 7.94 -21.48
C TYR A 331 1.51 7.03 -20.47
N LEU A 332 2.21 6.63 -19.41
CA LEU A 332 1.66 5.81 -18.33
C LEU A 332 0.46 6.49 -17.66
N GLY A 333 0.59 7.79 -17.35
CA GLY A 333 -0.49 8.57 -16.76
C GLY A 333 -1.69 8.71 -17.70
N GLN A 334 -1.45 8.85 -19.01
CA GLN A 334 -2.51 8.89 -20.02
C GLN A 334 -3.28 7.57 -20.08
N ARG A 335 -2.58 6.43 -20.21
CA ARG A 335 -3.20 5.09 -20.24
C ARG A 335 -3.95 4.77 -18.95
N LEU A 336 -3.41 5.19 -17.80
CA LEU A 336 -4.11 5.06 -16.52
C LEU A 336 -5.39 5.92 -16.47
N ARG A 337 -5.32 7.17 -16.92
CA ARG A 337 -6.47 8.08 -16.99
C ARG A 337 -7.56 7.51 -17.90
N ASP A 338 -7.19 7.02 -19.07
CA ASP A 338 -8.13 6.46 -20.04
C ASP A 338 -8.81 5.20 -19.48
N SER A 339 -8.01 4.28 -18.91
CA SER A 339 -8.53 3.09 -18.22
C SER A 339 -9.50 3.48 -17.10
N VAL A 340 -9.10 4.41 -16.23
CA VAL A 340 -9.92 4.88 -15.11
C VAL A 340 -11.20 5.56 -15.60
N SER A 341 -11.15 6.34 -16.67
CA SER A 341 -12.33 6.97 -17.27
C SER A 341 -13.35 5.92 -17.72
N LEU A 342 -12.89 4.85 -18.37
CA LEU A 342 -13.73 3.80 -18.93
C LEU A 342 -14.31 2.85 -17.88
N ILE A 343 -13.50 2.38 -16.91
CA ILE A 343 -13.98 1.44 -15.86
C ILE A 343 -15.03 2.04 -14.92
N ASN A 344 -15.08 3.37 -14.79
CA ASN A 344 -16.04 4.05 -13.93
C ASN A 344 -17.32 4.47 -14.68
N ARG A 345 -17.52 4.00 -15.92
CA ARG A 345 -18.77 4.24 -16.66
C ARG A 345 -19.83 3.23 -16.27
N PHE A 346 -21.04 3.74 -16.04
CA PHE A 346 -22.23 2.90 -15.84
C PHE A 346 -22.77 2.40 -17.18
N ASP A 347 -22.91 3.29 -18.16
CA ASP A 347 -23.21 2.93 -19.53
C ASP A 347 -21.92 2.94 -20.35
N ILE A 348 -21.64 1.83 -21.02
CA ILE A 348 -20.45 1.64 -21.84
C ILE A 348 -20.87 0.98 -23.16
N LYS A 349 -20.13 1.26 -24.23
CA LYS A 349 -20.33 0.63 -25.55
C LYS A 349 -19.23 -0.39 -25.85
N GLU A 350 -19.44 -1.26 -26.83
CA GLU A 350 -18.44 -2.25 -27.24
C GLU A 350 -17.12 -1.61 -27.69
N GLU A 351 -17.17 -0.49 -28.42
CA GLU A 351 -15.95 0.22 -28.85
C GLU A 351 -15.17 0.77 -27.65
N GLN A 352 -15.88 1.16 -26.59
CA GLN A 352 -15.30 1.64 -25.35
C GLN A 352 -14.68 0.50 -24.51
N LEU A 353 -15.19 -0.72 -24.62
CA LEU A 353 -14.58 -1.92 -24.03
C LEU A 353 -13.28 -2.30 -24.76
N ALA A 354 -13.25 -2.17 -26.10
CA ALA A 354 -12.03 -2.34 -26.87
C ALA A 354 -10.97 -1.29 -26.48
N GLN A 355 -11.38 -0.02 -26.34
CA GLN A 355 -10.49 1.05 -25.84
C GLN A 355 -9.98 0.79 -24.42
N LEU A 356 -10.84 0.26 -23.53
CA LEU A 356 -10.44 -0.10 -22.17
C LEU A 356 -9.40 -1.21 -22.20
N THR A 357 -9.61 -2.24 -23.02
CA THR A 357 -8.68 -3.36 -23.19
C THR A 357 -7.31 -2.85 -23.62
N LEU A 358 -7.26 -2.01 -24.66
CA LEU A 358 -6.02 -1.42 -25.15
C LEU A 358 -5.33 -0.57 -24.07
N ALA A 359 -6.05 0.38 -23.46
CA ALA A 359 -5.49 1.27 -22.46
C ALA A 359 -4.94 0.52 -21.23
N ALA A 360 -5.65 -0.51 -20.78
CA ALA A 360 -5.25 -1.36 -19.67
C ALA A 360 -3.98 -2.18 -19.96
N GLN A 361 -3.93 -2.82 -21.14
CA GLN A 361 -2.78 -3.60 -21.57
C GLN A 361 -1.54 -2.74 -21.77
N GLU A 362 -1.70 -1.56 -22.36
CA GLU A 362 -0.59 -0.61 -22.52
C GLU A 362 -0.10 -0.07 -21.19
N TYR A 363 -1.01 0.23 -20.25
CA TYR A 363 -0.62 0.59 -18.88
C TYR A 363 0.23 -0.49 -18.22
N LEU A 364 -0.14 -1.76 -18.36
CA LEU A 364 0.65 -2.89 -17.86
C LEU A 364 2.01 -2.97 -18.56
N ARG A 365 2.04 -2.97 -19.90
CA ARG A 365 3.28 -3.09 -20.69
C ARG A 365 4.29 -2.01 -20.33
N VAL A 366 3.83 -0.76 -20.18
CA VAL A 366 4.71 0.36 -19.84
C VAL A 366 5.30 0.18 -18.43
N ASN A 367 4.50 -0.26 -17.45
CA ASN A 367 5.02 -0.59 -16.12
C ASN A 367 6.05 -1.72 -16.17
N ALA A 368 5.79 -2.77 -16.95
CA ALA A 368 6.65 -3.94 -17.03
C ALA A 368 7.98 -3.67 -17.75
N MET A 369 7.96 -2.85 -18.81
CA MET A 369 9.13 -2.58 -19.65
C MET A 369 10.03 -1.48 -19.08
N PHE A 370 9.46 -0.42 -18.50
CA PHE A 370 10.20 0.82 -18.25
C PHE A 370 10.36 1.18 -16.76
N LEU A 371 9.61 0.58 -15.84
CA LEU A 371 9.65 0.96 -14.42
C LEU A 371 10.33 -0.10 -13.55
N SER A 372 11.34 0.33 -12.78
CA SER A 372 12.17 -0.52 -11.91
C SER A 372 11.39 -1.20 -10.77
N THR A 373 10.24 -0.64 -10.37
CA THR A 373 9.38 -1.22 -9.33
C THR A 373 8.44 -2.31 -9.85
N SER A 374 8.48 -2.58 -11.16
CA SER A 374 7.81 -3.67 -11.89
C SER A 374 6.30 -3.81 -11.62
N VAL A 375 5.71 -4.88 -12.13
CA VAL A 375 4.29 -5.20 -12.10
C VAL A 375 3.87 -5.63 -10.69
N ASN A 376 3.04 -4.82 -10.04
CA ASN A 376 2.45 -5.13 -8.74
C ASN A 376 0.99 -5.65 -8.88
N PRO A 377 0.34 -6.11 -7.80
CA PRO A 377 -1.02 -6.63 -7.87
C PRO A 377 -2.04 -5.68 -8.50
N THR A 378 -1.90 -4.37 -8.28
CA THR A 378 -2.79 -3.35 -8.85
C THR A 378 -2.56 -3.22 -10.35
N VAL A 379 -1.30 -3.14 -10.78
CA VAL A 379 -0.93 -3.02 -12.19
C VAL A 379 -1.38 -4.25 -12.98
N TRP A 380 -1.10 -5.44 -12.45
CA TRP A 380 -1.49 -6.69 -13.07
C TRP A 380 -3.02 -6.83 -13.17
N THR A 381 -3.74 -6.52 -12.09
CA THR A 381 -5.20 -6.58 -12.07
C THR A 381 -5.81 -5.59 -13.07
N LEU A 382 -5.27 -4.37 -13.17
CA LEU A 382 -5.72 -3.39 -14.16
C LEU A 382 -5.47 -3.90 -15.59
N GLY A 383 -4.30 -4.46 -15.87
CA GLY A 383 -3.95 -4.93 -17.21
C GLY A 383 -4.72 -6.17 -17.70
N HIS A 384 -4.94 -7.15 -16.82
CA HIS A 384 -5.48 -8.46 -17.23
C HIS A 384 -6.92 -8.72 -16.76
N ILE A 385 -7.26 -8.32 -15.52
CA ILE A 385 -8.56 -8.68 -14.93
C ILE A 385 -9.65 -7.69 -15.34
N VAL A 386 -9.35 -6.40 -15.30
CA VAL A 386 -10.32 -5.34 -15.59
C VAL A 386 -10.97 -5.50 -16.98
N PRO A 387 -10.22 -5.72 -18.08
CA PRO A 387 -10.84 -5.87 -19.41
C PRO A 387 -11.80 -7.06 -19.47
N VAL A 388 -11.39 -8.21 -18.94
CA VAL A 388 -12.19 -9.44 -18.93
C VAL A 388 -13.44 -9.27 -18.06
N HIS A 389 -13.30 -8.73 -16.85
CA HIS A 389 -14.44 -8.51 -15.95
C HIS A 389 -15.39 -7.43 -16.48
N ALA A 390 -14.89 -6.39 -17.14
CA ALA A 390 -15.74 -5.39 -17.79
C ALA A 390 -16.56 -6.01 -18.93
N GLN A 391 -15.95 -6.88 -19.73
CA GLN A 391 -16.64 -7.62 -20.78
C GLN A 391 -17.70 -8.57 -20.20
N GLN A 392 -17.40 -9.29 -19.13
CA GLN A 392 -18.34 -10.19 -18.46
C GLN A 392 -19.58 -9.44 -17.95
N VAL A 393 -19.36 -8.33 -17.22
CA VAL A 393 -20.45 -7.48 -16.72
C VAL A 393 -21.26 -6.87 -17.87
N PHE A 394 -20.60 -6.45 -18.95
CA PHE A 394 -21.30 -5.93 -20.13
C PHE A 394 -22.15 -7.00 -20.80
N SER A 395 -21.60 -8.18 -21.05
CA SER A 395 -22.34 -9.31 -21.65
C SER A 395 -23.52 -9.75 -20.78
N GLN A 396 -23.41 -9.65 -19.45
CA GLN A 396 -24.46 -10.08 -18.53
C GLN A 396 -25.55 -9.04 -18.29
N TYR A 397 -25.19 -7.75 -18.19
CA TYR A 397 -26.12 -6.68 -17.77
C TYR A 397 -26.31 -5.57 -18.80
N ASN A 398 -25.55 -5.58 -19.90
CA ASN A 398 -25.44 -4.46 -20.84
C ASN A 398 -25.07 -3.14 -20.13
N LYS A 399 -24.17 -3.24 -19.14
CA LYS A 399 -23.67 -2.14 -18.30
C LYS A 399 -22.17 -2.25 -18.10
N GLY A 400 -21.54 -1.13 -17.74
CA GLY A 400 -20.13 -1.07 -17.41
C GLY A 400 -19.83 -1.50 -15.97
N LEU A 401 -18.53 -1.69 -15.71
CA LEU A 401 -18.01 -2.21 -14.44
C LEU A 401 -18.34 -1.31 -13.23
N ALA A 402 -18.81 -0.08 -13.45
CA ALA A 402 -19.28 0.79 -12.36
C ALA A 402 -20.48 0.20 -11.59
N ILE A 403 -21.26 -0.73 -12.16
CA ILE A 403 -22.37 -1.37 -11.44
C ILE A 403 -21.90 -2.23 -10.25
N VAL A 404 -20.66 -2.75 -10.30
CA VAL A 404 -20.04 -3.54 -9.23
C VAL A 404 -19.10 -2.70 -8.35
N THR A 405 -19.31 -1.38 -8.32
CA THR A 405 -18.50 -0.46 -7.51
C THR A 405 -18.88 -0.49 -6.02
N MET A 406 -17.89 -0.21 -5.17
CA MET A 406 -18.08 -0.09 -3.72
C MET A 406 -18.26 1.37 -3.26
N GLU A 407 -18.40 2.33 -4.17
CA GLU A 407 -18.56 3.76 -3.85
C GLU A 407 -19.76 4.04 -2.93
N GLY A 408 -20.90 3.38 -3.17
CA GLY A 408 -22.09 3.54 -2.32
C GLY A 408 -21.86 3.07 -0.87
N ARG A 409 -21.07 2.00 -0.68
CA ARG A 409 -20.70 1.51 0.65
C ARG A 409 -19.82 2.51 1.39
N GLU A 410 -18.83 3.08 0.70
CA GLU A 410 -17.94 4.09 1.29
C GLU A 410 -18.70 5.38 1.64
N ALA A 411 -19.63 5.82 0.79
CA ALA A 411 -20.51 6.95 1.09
C ALA A 411 -21.37 6.69 2.34
N LYS A 412 -21.94 5.49 2.45
CA LYS A 412 -22.69 5.06 3.64
C LYS A 412 -21.83 5.08 4.90
N HIS A 413 -20.58 4.62 4.84
CA HIS A 413 -19.68 4.65 6.00
C HIS A 413 -19.40 6.09 6.49
N ILE A 414 -19.25 7.06 5.57
CA ILE A 414 -19.10 8.48 5.93
C ILE A 414 -20.35 8.97 6.68
N PHE A 415 -21.55 8.63 6.17
CA PHE A 415 -22.80 9.00 6.83
C PHE A 415 -22.94 8.37 8.22
N LEU A 416 -22.66 7.06 8.34
CA LEU A 416 -22.72 6.35 9.62
C LEU A 416 -21.76 6.94 10.66
N LYS A 417 -20.56 7.37 10.24
CA LYS A 417 -19.61 8.06 11.12
C LYS A 417 -20.19 9.37 11.65
N LYS A 418 -20.78 10.20 10.77
CA LYS A 418 -21.43 11.47 11.18
C LYS A 418 -22.57 11.20 12.15
N LEU A 419 -23.43 10.23 11.84
CA LEU A 419 -24.53 9.83 12.71
C LEU A 419 -24.03 9.40 14.09
N SER A 420 -23.01 8.54 14.16
CA SER A 420 -22.45 8.09 15.43
C SER A 420 -21.88 9.23 16.27
N GLN A 421 -21.26 10.24 15.64
CA GLN A 421 -20.72 11.41 16.33
C GLN A 421 -21.84 12.24 16.95
N ASN A 422 -22.95 12.42 16.23
CA ASN A 422 -24.09 13.19 16.70
C ASN A 422 -24.89 12.45 17.79
N THR A 423 -25.05 11.12 17.69
CA THR A 423 -25.80 10.33 18.68
C THR A 423 -25.01 10.03 19.95
N THR A 424 -23.67 9.96 19.89
CA THR A 424 -22.83 9.85 21.09
C THR A 424 -22.58 11.18 21.80
N TYR A 425 -22.86 12.31 21.14
CA TYR A 425 -22.77 13.63 21.78
C TYR A 425 -23.88 13.86 22.82
N GLN A 426 -25.03 13.21 22.68
CA GLN A 426 -26.14 13.29 23.66
C GLN A 426 -25.89 12.51 24.98
N ARG A 427 -24.71 11.90 25.14
CA ARG A 427 -24.34 11.13 26.36
C ARG A 427 -23.03 11.64 27.00
N ARG A 428 -22.70 12.92 26.85
CA ARG A 428 -21.57 13.55 27.57
C ARG A 428 -22.02 14.78 28.32
#